data_AF-A0A924FMA6-F1
#
_entry.id   AF-A0A924FMA6-F1
#
_cell.length_a   1.000
_cell.length_b   1.000
_cell.length_c   1.000
_cell.angle_alpha   90.00
_cell.angle_beta   90.00
_cell.angle_gamma   90.00
#
_symmetry.space_group_name_H-M   'P 1'
#
loop_
_entity.id
_entity.type
_entity.pdbx_description
1 polymer ?
#
loop_
_entity_poly.entity_id
_entity_poly.type
_entity_poly.pdbx_seq_one_letter_code
_entity_poly.pdbx_strand_id
1 'polypeptide(L)' 'MKRYTLTAIVLHWLVAVLIISGFALGVTMVDIPGLTPTKLRYFSWHKWIGITVLGLACLRLLWRLSHPAPP' A
#
# COMPACT_ATOMS: atom_id res chain seq x y z
N MET A 1 0.23 -23.99 -18.82
CA MET A 1 0.90 -22.79 -18.26
C MET A 1 0.35 -22.55 -16.87
N LYS A 2 1.16 -22.66 -15.82
CA LYS A 2 0.68 -22.33 -14.47
C LYS A 2 0.77 -20.80 -14.30
N ARG A 3 -0.33 -20.17 -13.91
CA ARG A 3 -0.44 -18.71 -13.76
C ARG A 3 -0.90 -18.39 -12.34
N TYR A 4 -0.52 -17.21 -11.84
CA TYR A 4 -1.07 -16.70 -10.58
C TYR A 4 -2.58 -16.50 -10.71
N THR A 5 -3.30 -16.69 -9.61
CA THR A 5 -4.73 -16.38 -9.56
C THR A 5 -4.95 -14.89 -9.77
N LEU A 6 -6.11 -14.53 -10.33
CA LEU A 6 -6.50 -13.13 -10.50
C LEU A 6 -6.43 -12.37 -9.16
N THR A 7 -6.85 -13.02 -8.07
CA THR A 7 -6.77 -12.48 -6.70
C THR A 7 -5.35 -12.11 -6.29
N ALA A 8 -4.36 -12.98 -6.57
CA ALA A 8 -2.97 -12.71 -6.23
C ALA A 8 -2.40 -11.53 -7.03
N ILE A 9 -2.78 -11.41 -8.31
CA ILE A 9 -2.37 -10.31 -9.19
C ILE A 9 -2.98 -8.99 -8.71
N VAL A 10 -4.29 -8.96 -8.44
CA VAL A 10 -5.00 -7.76 -7.96
C VAL A 10 -4.45 -7.30 -6.62
N LEU A 11 -4.28 -8.21 -5.64
CA LEU A 11 -3.72 -7.86 -4.33
C LEU A 11 -2.30 -7.28 -4.45
N HIS A 12 -1.47 -7.82 -5.35
CA HIS A 12 -0.12 -7.30 -5.57
C HIS A 12 -0.13 -5.88 -6.13
N TRP A 13 -0.87 -5.65 -7.22
CA TRP A 13 -0.92 -4.33 -7.86
C TRP A 13 -1.62 -3.29 -7.01
N LEU A 14 -2.65 -3.66 -6.24
CA LEU A 14 -3.31 -2.76 -5.30
C LEU A 14 -2.32 -2.25 -4.24
N VAL A 15 -1.54 -3.16 -3.64
CA VAL A 15 -0.49 -2.79 -2.68
C VAL A 15 0.56 -1.90 -3.34
N ALA A 16 1.00 -2.22 -4.56
CA ALA A 16 1.99 -1.42 -5.28
C ALA A 16 1.50 0.02 -5.54
N VAL A 17 0.27 0.20 -5.99
CA VAL A 17 -0.34 1.53 -6.23
C VAL A 17 -0.45 2.34 -4.94
N LEU A 18 -0.84 1.69 -3.83
CA LEU A 18 -0.93 2.37 -2.53
C LEU A 18 0.45 2.77 -1.99
N ILE A 19 1.47 1.95 -2.17
CA ILE A 19 2.86 2.29 -1.81
C ILE A 19 3.34 3.50 -2.62
N ILE A 20 3.12 3.51 -3.95
CA ILE A 20 3.51 4.64 -4.81
C ILE A 20 2.78 5.92 -4.37
N SER A 21 1.47 5.84 -4.14
CA SER A 21 0.65 6.97 -3.66
C SER A 21 1.13 7.48 -2.29
N GLY A 22 1.40 6.56 -1.36
CA GLY A 22 1.91 6.87 -0.03
C GLY A 22 3.30 7.51 -0.08
N PHE A 23 4.18 7.02 -0.95
CA PHE A 23 5.51 7.59 -1.17
C PHE A 23 5.44 9.00 -1.75
N ALA A 24 4.65 9.20 -2.81
CA ALA A 24 4.44 10.54 -3.39
C ALA A 24 3.91 11.52 -2.33
N LEU A 25 2.92 11.11 -1.54
CA LEU A 25 2.40 11.92 -0.43
C LEU A 25 3.48 12.21 0.63
N GLY A 26 4.31 11.22 0.95
CA GLY A 26 5.42 11.34 1.89
C GLY A 26 6.47 12.37 1.45
N VAL A 27 6.77 12.43 0.15
CA VAL A 27 7.65 13.46 -0.42
C VAL A 27 6.94 14.83 -0.37
N THR A 28 5.67 14.92 -0.76
CA THR A 28 4.96 16.22 -0.75
C THR A 28 4.82 16.82 0.64
N MET A 29 4.64 16.01 1.69
CA MET A 29 4.39 16.52 3.05
C MET A 29 5.64 17.09 3.72
N VAL A 30 6.85 16.67 3.29
CA VAL A 30 8.11 17.19 3.86
C VAL A 30 8.44 18.58 3.33
N ASP A 31 7.99 18.91 2.12
CA ASP A 31 8.20 20.22 1.49
C ASP A 31 7.27 21.32 2.04
N ILE A 32 6.23 20.96 2.81
CA ILE A 32 5.33 21.95 3.41
C ILE A 32 6.04 22.64 4.59
N PRO A 33 6.30 23.95 4.54
CA PRO A 33 6.98 24.66 5.62
C PRO A 33 6.09 24.82 6.86
N GLY A 34 6.72 24.78 8.03
CA GLY A 34 6.04 24.97 9.31
C GLY A 34 5.05 23.87 9.69
N LEU A 35 4.23 24.16 10.70
CA LEU A 35 3.15 23.30 11.17
C LEU A 35 1.82 23.90 10.71
N THR A 36 1.27 23.38 9.62
CA THR A 36 0.00 23.83 9.06
C THR A 36 -1.08 22.75 9.17
N PRO A 37 -2.38 23.12 9.21
CA PRO A 37 -3.47 22.14 9.17
C PRO A 37 -3.37 21.22 7.96
N THR A 38 -2.92 21.73 6.82
CA THR A 38 -2.70 20.95 5.59
C THR A 38 -1.61 19.90 5.79
N LYS A 39 -0.47 20.25 6.39
CA LYS A 39 0.61 19.31 6.71
C LYS A 39 0.10 18.19 7.61
N LEU A 40 -0.58 18.54 8.71
CA LEU A 40 -1.17 17.56 9.63
C LEU A 40 -2.16 16.62 8.93
N ARG A 41 -2.98 17.15 8.02
CA ARG A 41 -3.90 16.34 7.21
C ARG A 41 -3.14 15.35 6.31
N TYR A 42 -2.06 15.78 5.66
CA TYR A 42 -1.27 14.92 4.79
C TYR A 42 -0.58 13.80 5.58
N PHE A 43 -0.05 14.11 6.77
CA PHE A 43 0.47 13.09 7.69
C PHE A 43 -0.60 12.10 8.13
N SER A 44 -1.83 12.56 8.37
CA SER A 44 -2.96 11.67 8.69
C SER A 44 -3.25 10.72 7.53
N TRP A 45 -3.36 11.24 6.30
CA TRP A 45 -3.57 10.44 5.10
C TRP A 45 -2.44 9.43 4.85
N HIS A 46 -1.17 9.84 5.01
CA HIS A 46 -0.03 8.95 4.83
C HIS A 46 -0.06 7.78 5.83
N LYS A 47 -0.38 8.04 7.10
CA LYS A 47 -0.55 6.99 8.12
C LYS A 47 -1.68 6.02 7.76
N TRP A 48 -2.84 6.52 7.35
CA TRP A 48 -3.96 5.67 6.95
C TRP A 48 -3.63 4.81 5.73
N ILE A 49 -2.95 5.37 4.71
CA ILE A 49 -2.43 4.59 3.58
C ILE A 49 -1.49 3.48 4.07
N GLY A 50 -0.58 3.79 4.99
CA GLY A 50 0.33 2.80 5.58
C GLY A 50 -0.40 1.67 6.29
N ILE A 51 -1.43 1.99 7.10
CA ILE A 51 -2.27 0.99 7.79
C ILE A 51 -3.03 0.12 6.78
N THR A 52 -3.59 0.71 5.73
CA THR A 52 -4.28 -0.04 4.66
C THR A 52 -3.31 -0.96 3.92
N VAL A 53 -2.10 -0.49 3.59
CA VAL A 53 -1.05 -1.30 2.96
C VAL A 53 -0.67 -2.48 3.85
N LEU A 54 -0.48 -2.25 5.16
CA LEU A 54 -0.17 -3.32 6.11
C LEU A 54 -1.27 -4.38 6.14
N GLY A 55 -2.54 -3.97 6.22
CA GLY A 55 -3.67 -4.90 6.19
C GLY A 55 -3.74 -5.74 4.90
N LEU A 56 -3.55 -5.09 3.74
CA LEU A 56 -3.52 -5.77 2.44
C LEU A 56 -2.29 -6.69 2.28
N ALA A 57 -1.15 -6.31 2.83
CA ALA A 57 0.06 -7.14 2.83
C ALA A 57 -0.15 -8.41 3.67
N CYS A 58 -0.80 -8.30 4.84
CA CYS A 58 -1.21 -9.45 5.65
C CYS A 58 -2.18 -10.35 4.87
N LEU A 59 -3.21 -9.78 4.24
CA LEU A 59 -4.15 -10.53 3.41
C LEU A 59 -3.45 -11.25 2.24
N ARG A 60 -2.51 -10.57 1.58
CA ARG A 60 -1.69 -11.15 0.51
C ARG A 60 -0.81 -12.29 1.01
N LEU A 61 -0.23 -12.16 2.21
CA LEU A 61 0.57 -13.22 2.82
C LEU A 61 -0.29 -14.44 3.14
N LEU A 62 -1.45 -14.23 3.78
CA LEU A 62 -2.43 -15.29 4.04
C LEU A 62 -2.85 -15.98 2.74
N TRP A 63 -3.14 -15.22 1.69
CA TRP A 63 -3.48 -15.78 0.37
C TRP A 63 -2.37 -16.68 -0.18
N ARG A 64 -1.11 -16.24 -0.09
CA ARG A 64 0.05 -17.01 -0.55
C ARG A 64 0.28 -18.28 0.28
N LEU A 65 -0.03 -18.25 1.58
CA LEU A 65 0.06 -19.44 2.43
C LEU A 65 -1.03 -20.46 2.10
N SER A 66 -2.24 -20.01 1.76
CA SER A 66 -3.36 -20.90 1.38
C SER A 66 -3.30 -21.37 -0.09
N HIS A 67 -2.62 -20.63 -0.97
CA HIS A 67 -2.53 -20.94 -2.40
C HIS A 67 -1.06 -21.07 -2.83
N PRO A 68 -0.57 -22.31 -3.07
CA PRO A 68 0.79 -22.54 -3.51
C PRO A 68 1.13 -21.74 -4.78
N ALA A 69 2.36 -21.24 -4.85
CA ALA A 69 2.82 -20.58 -6.05
C ALA A 69 2.87 -21.58 -7.22
N PRO A 70 2.42 -21.19 -8.42
CA PRO A 70 2.63 -22.01 -9.61
C PRO A 70 4.14 -22.24 -9.84
N PRO A 71 4.61 -23.49 -10.07
CA PRO A 71 5.98 -23.75 -10.50
C PRO A 71 6.24 -23.31 -11.94
#